data_AF-X0W660-F1
#
_entry.id   AF-X0W660-F1
#
_cell.length_a   1.000
_cell.length_b   1.000
_cell.length_c   1.000
_cell.angle_alpha   90.00
_cell.angle_beta   90.00
_cell.angle_gamma   90.00
#
_symmetry.space_group_name_H-M   'P 1'
#
loop_
_entity.id
_entity.type
_entity.pdbx_description
1 polymer ?
#
loop_
_entity_poly.entity_id
_entity_poly.type
_entity_poly.pdbx_seq_one_letter_code
_entity_poly.pdbx_strand_id
1 'polypeptide(L)'
;IFHEVDATLYTAAPDSFVGGLYKILKAQNIAAGADQPFPQLTQEVIIERDPEVIILADGGYGESPDTVRARAGWGNISAVGNDRIVVIDPDIVSRPGPRCVDALEALAAYLYPERFE
;
A
#
# COMPACT_ATOMS: atom_id res chain seq x y z
N ILE A 1 4.80 -4.01 2.97
CA ILE A 1 3.89 -3.10 2.23
C ILE A 1 2.81 -2.58 3.16
N PHE A 2 2.56 -1.27 3.08
CA PHE A 2 1.37 -0.62 3.59
C PHE A 2 0.52 -0.13 2.41
N HIS A 3 -0.76 -0.53 2.36
CA HIS A 3 -1.70 -0.07 1.33
C HIS A 3 -2.65 0.89 1.98
N GLU A 4 -2.46 2.19 1.75
CA GLU A 4 -3.30 3.22 2.30
C GLU A 4 -4.58 3.36 1.49
N VAL A 5 -5.71 3.14 2.17
CA VAL A 5 -7.05 3.37 1.60
C VAL A 5 -7.42 4.84 1.66
N ASP A 6 -7.02 5.52 2.74
CA ASP A 6 -7.16 6.95 2.94
C ASP A 6 -6.18 7.46 4.02
N ALA A 7 -6.07 8.79 4.14
CA ALA A 7 -5.25 9.48 5.14
C ALA A 7 -5.60 9.17 6.62
N THR A 8 -6.68 8.45 6.90
CA THR A 8 -7.05 7.99 8.25
C THR A 8 -6.45 6.63 8.62
N LEU A 9 -5.55 6.10 7.78
CA LEU A 9 -4.73 4.91 8.02
C LEU A 9 -5.51 3.59 8.01
N TYR A 10 -6.64 3.56 7.30
CA TYR A 10 -7.22 2.29 6.87
C TYR A 10 -6.31 1.62 5.83
N THR A 11 -6.16 0.31 5.96
CA THR A 11 -5.35 -0.50 5.03
C THR A 11 -6.06 -1.77 4.63
N ALA A 12 -5.60 -2.41 3.58
CA ALA A 12 -6.05 -3.74 3.19
C ALA A 12 -5.31 -4.83 4.00
N ALA A 13 -6.02 -5.76 4.63
CA ALA A 13 -5.47 -6.95 5.26
C ALA A 13 -5.39 -8.15 4.29
N PRO A 14 -4.62 -9.22 4.59
CA PRO A 14 -4.39 -10.35 3.65
C PRO A 14 -5.61 -11.17 3.23
N ASP A 15 -6.74 -11.01 3.91
CA ASP A 15 -8.04 -11.64 3.65
C ASP A 15 -8.97 -10.76 2.78
N SER A 16 -8.63 -9.48 2.57
CA SER A 16 -9.30 -8.62 1.60
C SER A 16 -8.97 -8.98 0.15
N PHE A 17 -9.77 -8.44 -0.80
CA PHE A 17 -9.47 -8.54 -2.23
C PHE A 17 -8.08 -8.01 -2.58
N VAL A 18 -7.75 -6.79 -2.11
CA VAL A 18 -6.46 -6.13 -2.35
C VAL A 18 -5.32 -6.93 -1.70
N GLY A 19 -5.53 -7.44 -0.48
CA GLY A 19 -4.62 -8.35 0.19
C GLY A 19 -4.30 -9.60 -0.61
N GLY A 20 -5.31 -10.12 -1.34
CA GLY A 20 -5.14 -11.23 -2.28
C GLY A 20 -4.16 -10.92 -3.41
N LEU A 21 -4.18 -9.71 -3.97
CA LEU A 21 -3.22 -9.26 -4.99
C LEU A 21 -1.79 -9.30 -4.43
N TYR A 22 -1.57 -8.76 -3.23
CA TYR A 22 -0.25 -8.82 -2.58
C TYR A 22 0.21 -10.24 -2.29
N LYS A 23 -0.72 -11.15 -1.94
CA LYS A 23 -0.42 -12.57 -1.75
C LYS A 23 0.08 -13.23 -3.03
N ILE A 24 -0.56 -12.96 -4.16
CA ILE A 24 -0.13 -13.45 -5.49
C ILE A 24 1.27 -12.93 -5.82
N LEU A 25 1.52 -11.64 -5.54
CA LEU A 25 2.81 -11.00 -5.72
C LEU A 25 3.87 -11.46 -4.70
N LYS A 26 3.50 -12.25 -3.68
CA LYS A 26 4.36 -12.69 -2.57
C LYS A 26 4.91 -11.51 -1.74
N ALA A 27 4.18 -10.42 -1.69
CA ALA A 27 4.52 -9.26 -0.89
C ALA A 27 3.98 -9.39 0.54
N GLN A 28 4.80 -9.01 1.52
CA GLN A 28 4.39 -9.01 2.93
C GLN A 28 3.59 -7.75 3.26
N ASN A 29 2.45 -7.93 3.91
CA ASN A 29 1.53 -6.87 4.27
C ASN A 29 1.64 -6.58 5.78
N ILE A 30 1.80 -5.30 6.15
CA ILE A 30 1.97 -4.92 7.56
C ILE A 30 0.69 -5.11 8.40
N ALA A 31 -0.47 -5.25 7.75
CA ALA A 31 -1.76 -5.56 8.37
C ALA A 31 -1.98 -7.08 8.56
N ALA A 32 -0.96 -7.92 8.35
CA ALA A 32 -1.07 -9.34 8.61
C ALA A 32 -1.39 -9.63 10.10
N GLY A 33 -2.42 -10.45 10.32
CA GLY A 33 -2.94 -10.77 11.66
C GLY A 33 -4.05 -9.86 12.16
N ALA A 34 -4.52 -8.91 11.34
CA ALA A 34 -5.75 -8.17 11.65
C ALA A 34 -7.01 -9.05 11.52
N ASP A 35 -8.02 -8.75 12.34
CA ASP A 35 -9.29 -9.50 12.39
C ASP A 35 -10.34 -9.01 11.38
N GLN A 36 -10.03 -7.94 10.64
CA GLN A 36 -10.92 -7.32 9.66
C GLN A 36 -10.21 -7.18 8.31
N PRO A 37 -10.93 -7.26 7.18
CA PRO A 37 -10.35 -7.05 5.85
C PRO A 37 -9.76 -5.66 5.64
N PHE A 38 -10.31 -4.65 6.31
CA PHE A 38 -9.84 -3.27 6.24
C PHE A 38 -9.67 -2.68 7.64
N PRO A 39 -8.62 -3.04 8.38
CA PRO A 39 -8.37 -2.49 9.70
C PRO A 39 -7.84 -1.05 9.59
N GLN A 40 -8.11 -0.27 10.62
CA GLN A 40 -7.40 0.99 10.84
C GLN A 40 -6.15 0.69 11.69
N LEU A 41 -4.97 1.08 11.20
CA LEU A 41 -3.75 1.01 11.99
C LEU A 41 -3.48 2.35 12.67
N THR A 42 -2.71 2.32 13.77
CA THR A 42 -2.16 3.57 14.31
C THR A 42 -0.85 3.91 13.60
N GLN A 43 -0.48 5.18 13.65
CA GLN A 43 0.79 5.64 13.12
C GLN A 43 1.97 4.89 13.75
N GLU A 44 1.93 4.65 15.07
CA GLU A 44 2.98 3.95 15.81
C GLU A 44 3.16 2.53 15.29
N VAL A 45 2.06 1.82 15.01
CA VAL A 45 2.11 0.47 14.42
C VAL A 45 2.72 0.51 13.02
N ILE A 46 2.38 1.49 12.18
CA ILE A 46 2.96 1.60 10.84
C ILE A 46 4.47 1.87 10.91
N ILE A 47 4.90 2.76 11.80
CA ILE A 47 6.31 3.07 12.02
C ILE A 47 7.05 1.83 12.55
N GLU A 48 6.49 1.12 13.53
CA GLU A 48 7.09 -0.08 14.11
C GLU A 48 7.21 -1.23 13.09
N ARG A 49 6.19 -1.41 12.24
CA ARG A 49 6.16 -2.45 11.21
C ARG A 49 7.04 -2.13 10.00
N ASP A 50 7.50 -0.90 9.89
CA ASP A 50 8.47 -0.40 8.91
C ASP A 50 8.24 -0.92 7.48
N PRO A 51 7.16 -0.49 6.79
CA PRO A 51 6.90 -0.95 5.43
C PRO A 51 8.00 -0.48 4.46
N GLU A 52 8.48 -1.40 3.62
CA GLU A 52 9.43 -1.07 2.53
C GLU A 52 8.78 -0.35 1.35
N VAL A 53 7.46 -0.43 1.22
CA VAL A 53 6.66 0.21 0.16
C VAL A 53 5.34 0.70 0.74
N ILE A 54 4.95 1.92 0.34
CA ILE A 54 3.63 2.50 0.59
C ILE A 54 2.90 2.64 -0.75
N ILE A 55 1.69 2.08 -0.82
CA ILE A 55 0.76 2.22 -1.95
C ILE A 55 -0.36 3.16 -1.52
N LEU A 56 -0.60 4.23 -2.26
CA LEU A 56 -1.67 5.20 -2.03
C LEU A 56 -2.80 4.92 -3.02
N ALA A 57 -3.94 4.44 -2.52
CA ALA A 57 -5.15 4.22 -3.32
C ALA A 57 -6.11 5.42 -3.28
N ASP A 58 -5.65 6.57 -2.79
CA ASP A 58 -6.44 7.77 -2.53
C ASP A 58 -5.83 9.04 -3.14
N GLY A 59 -4.92 8.91 -4.11
CA GLY A 59 -4.29 10.07 -4.73
C GLY A 59 -5.27 11.04 -5.42
N GLY A 60 -6.44 10.56 -5.81
CA GLY A 60 -7.54 11.41 -6.30
C GLY A 60 -8.20 12.28 -5.23
N TYR A 61 -7.90 12.05 -3.96
CA TYR A 61 -8.46 12.73 -2.79
C TYR A 61 -7.42 13.56 -2.01
N GLY A 62 -6.23 13.75 -2.57
CA GLY A 62 -5.23 14.70 -2.06
C GLY A 62 -3.98 14.09 -1.45
N GLU A 63 -3.93 12.78 -1.23
CA GLU A 63 -2.70 12.12 -0.79
C GLU A 63 -1.70 11.96 -1.94
N SER A 64 -0.43 12.08 -1.60
CA SER A 64 0.69 12.00 -2.54
C SER A 64 1.95 11.59 -1.78
N PRO A 65 3.03 11.23 -2.48
CA PRO A 65 4.31 11.02 -1.82
C PRO A 65 4.74 12.21 -0.95
N ASP A 66 4.44 13.45 -1.37
CA ASP A 66 4.82 14.65 -0.62
C ASP A 66 4.02 14.79 0.68
N THR A 67 2.71 14.50 0.67
CA THR A 67 1.90 14.54 1.90
C THR A 67 2.34 13.46 2.88
N VAL A 68 2.65 12.25 2.40
CA VAL A 68 3.18 11.16 3.24
C VAL A 68 4.54 11.52 3.83
N ARG A 69 5.46 12.08 3.03
CA ARG A 69 6.79 12.53 3.53
C ARG A 69 6.67 13.65 4.57
N ALA A 70 5.59 14.44 4.54
CA ALA A 70 5.34 15.51 5.50
C ALA A 70 4.73 15.02 6.84
N ARG A 71 4.32 13.74 6.94
CA ARG A 71 3.72 13.20 8.17
C ARG A 71 4.75 13.15 9.29
N ALA A 72 4.40 13.75 10.42
CA ALA A 72 5.29 13.84 11.57
C ALA A 72 5.69 12.43 12.06
N GLY A 73 6.99 12.16 12.17
CA GLY A 73 7.53 10.88 12.64
C GLY A 73 7.70 9.80 11.56
N TRP A 74 7.21 10.01 10.34
CA TRP A 74 7.31 9.02 9.25
C TRP A 74 8.67 8.99 8.56
N GLY A 75 9.56 9.95 8.84
CA GLY A 75 10.88 10.07 8.18
C GLY A 75 11.81 8.87 8.37
N ASN A 76 11.56 8.00 9.35
CA ASN A 76 12.33 6.79 9.60
C ASN A 76 11.73 5.52 8.97
N ILE A 77 10.55 5.61 8.34
CA ILE A 77 9.97 4.48 7.61
C ILE A 77 10.80 4.23 6.35
N SER A 78 11.18 2.97 6.12
CA SER A 78 11.99 2.51 5.00
C SER A 78 11.41 2.93 3.64
N ALA A 79 10.08 2.85 3.45
CA ALA A 79 9.42 3.35 2.24
C ALA A 79 9.62 4.85 2.03
N VAL A 80 9.60 5.65 3.10
CA VAL A 80 9.76 7.11 3.04
C VAL A 80 11.21 7.47 2.74
N GLY A 81 12.15 6.84 3.44
CA GLY A 81 13.58 7.09 3.27
C GLY A 81 14.14 6.64 1.91
N ASN A 82 13.58 5.58 1.32
CA ASN A 82 14.00 5.05 0.02
C ASN A 82 13.14 5.54 -1.17
N ASP A 83 12.28 6.51 -0.94
CA ASP A 83 11.37 7.06 -1.96
C ASP A 83 10.45 6.02 -2.63
N ARG A 84 10.01 5.03 -1.85
CA ARG A 84 9.13 3.94 -2.30
C ARG A 84 7.68 4.18 -1.92
N ILE A 85 7.15 5.34 -2.31
CA ILE A 85 5.74 5.72 -2.16
C ILE A 85 5.12 5.88 -3.56
N VAL A 86 4.08 5.13 -3.88
CA VAL A 86 3.41 5.19 -5.19
C VAL A 86 1.92 5.44 -5.07
N VAL A 87 1.42 6.29 -5.95
CA VAL A 87 -0.01 6.47 -6.16
C VAL A 87 -0.46 5.49 -7.23
N ILE A 88 -1.47 4.69 -6.92
CA ILE A 88 -2.11 3.79 -7.88
C ILE A 88 -3.56 4.24 -8.09
N ASP A 89 -4.08 4.00 -9.29
CA ASP A 89 -5.46 4.33 -9.60
C ASP A 89 -6.44 3.46 -8.74
N PRO A 90 -7.27 4.08 -7.88
CA PRO A 90 -8.25 3.33 -7.08
C PRO A 90 -9.25 2.54 -7.92
N ASP A 91 -9.55 2.99 -9.14
CA ASP A 91 -10.52 2.31 -10.00
C ASP A 91 -10.03 0.93 -10.44
N ILE A 92 -8.72 0.71 -10.50
CA ILE A 92 -8.14 -0.61 -10.83
C ILE A 92 -7.84 -1.43 -9.57
N VAL A 93 -7.30 -0.84 -8.50
CA VAL A 93 -6.79 -1.62 -7.37
C VAL A 93 -7.88 -1.94 -6.33
N SER A 94 -8.88 -1.07 -6.16
CA SER A 94 -9.84 -1.17 -5.06
C SER A 94 -11.14 -1.89 -5.42
N ARG A 95 -11.32 -2.28 -6.69
CA ARG A 95 -12.57 -2.90 -7.19
C ARG A 95 -12.33 -4.31 -7.73
N PRO A 96 -12.99 -5.34 -7.18
CA PRO A 96 -12.92 -6.68 -7.74
C PRO A 96 -13.59 -6.69 -9.12
N GLY A 97 -12.86 -7.19 -10.13
CA GLY A 97 -13.36 -7.28 -11.51
C GLY A 97 -12.26 -7.64 -12.51
N PRO A 98 -12.55 -7.63 -13.83
CA PRO A 98 -11.62 -8.04 -14.88
C PRO A 98 -10.28 -7.27 -14.87
N ARG A 99 -10.30 -6.02 -14.41
CA ARG A 99 -9.11 -5.15 -14.29
C ARG A 99 -8.19 -5.52 -13.12
N CYS A 100 -8.49 -6.59 -12.38
CA CYS A 100 -7.59 -7.09 -11.34
C CYS A 100 -6.23 -7.51 -11.92
N VAL A 101 -6.19 -7.92 -13.19
CA VAL A 101 -4.94 -8.21 -13.91
C VAL A 101 -4.13 -6.93 -14.11
N ASP A 102 -4.76 -5.85 -14.59
CA ASP A 102 -4.11 -4.54 -14.75
C ASP A 102 -3.55 -4.03 -13.41
N ALA A 103 -4.33 -4.19 -12.32
CA ALA A 103 -3.88 -3.84 -10.98
C ALA A 103 -2.68 -4.70 -10.54
N LEU A 104 -2.70 -5.99 -10.81
CA LEU A 104 -1.62 -6.91 -10.48
C LEU A 104 -0.33 -6.56 -11.24
N GLU A 105 -0.43 -6.25 -12.54
CA GLU A 105 0.69 -5.84 -13.39
C GLU A 105 1.30 -4.51 -12.91
N ALA A 106 0.46 -3.50 -12.64
CA ALA A 106 0.91 -2.21 -12.12
C ALA A 106 1.62 -2.35 -10.77
N LEU A 107 1.04 -3.14 -9.85
CA LEU A 107 1.67 -3.42 -8.56
C LEU A 107 2.97 -4.23 -8.74
N ALA A 108 3.01 -5.22 -9.62
CA ALA A 108 4.20 -6.04 -9.86
C ALA A 108 5.37 -5.22 -10.40
N ALA A 109 5.11 -4.35 -11.39
CA ALA A 109 6.12 -3.48 -11.99
C ALA A 109 6.75 -2.54 -10.94
N TYR A 110 5.96 -2.08 -9.98
CA TYR A 110 6.45 -1.21 -8.91
C TYR A 110 7.19 -1.98 -7.80
N LEU A 111 6.70 -3.16 -7.44
CA LEU A 111 7.29 -3.95 -6.35
C LEU A 111 8.59 -4.66 -6.76
N TYR A 112 8.71 -5.02 -8.04
CA TYR A 112 9.82 -5.79 -8.61
C TYR A 112 10.34 -5.14 -9.90
N PRO A 113 10.76 -3.86 -9.87
CA PRO A 113 11.16 -3.12 -11.08
C PRO A 113 12.23 -3.87 -11.89
N GLU A 114 13.14 -4.58 -11.23
CA GLU A 114 14.22 -5.35 -11.85
C GLU A 114 13.74 -6.54 -12.69
N ARG A 115 12.46 -6.91 -12.62
CA ARG A 115 11.87 -8.00 -13.41
C ARG A 115 11.10 -7.54 -14.65
N PHE A 116 11.00 -6.23 -14.85
CA PHE A 116 10.25 -5.61 -15.95
C PHE A 116 11.13 -4.77 -16.88
N GLU A 117 12.46 -4.93 -16.78
CA GLU A 117 13.46 -4.40 -17.72
C GLU A 117 13.57 -5.23 -19.01
#